data_AF-A0A067N3C1-F1
#
_entry.id   AF-A0A067N3C1-F1
#
_cell.length_a   1.000
_cell.length_b   1.000
_cell.length_c   1.000
_cell.angle_alpha   90.00
_cell.angle_beta   90.00
_cell.angle_gamma   90.00
#
_symmetry.space_group_name_H-M   'P 1'
#
loop_
_entity.id
_entity.type
_entity.pdbx_description
1 polymer ?
#
loop_
_entity_poly.entity_id
_entity_poly.type
_entity_poly.pdbx_seq_one_letter_code
_entity_poly.pdbx_strand_id
1 'polypeptide(L)'
;MKVTRWVLSILLPLCPSASALFLVPSVPLSISRLYNNIASGPNADFDPHYGGSFPSQYLPTGQFYHDGVHFVLPESWEGSKDNILADGQVLDARDAGFTREFHMLYAGDWIDGESGARFTFSFEDGTQDEIEVSIKNWWTLHWLNDGVIKA
;
A
#
# COMPACT_ATOMS: atom_id res chain seq x y z
N MET A 1 9.60 4.42 -3.65
CA MET A 1 8.14 4.14 -3.74
C MET A 1 7.90 2.71 -3.27
N LYS A 2 7.06 2.49 -2.25
CA LYS A 2 7.01 1.23 -1.48
C LYS A 2 5.60 0.94 -0.98
N VAL A 3 5.09 -0.28 -1.15
CA VAL A 3 3.66 -0.63 -0.98
C VAL A 3 3.48 -1.86 -0.09
N THR A 4 2.55 -1.80 0.88
CA THR A 4 2.08 -2.95 1.66
C THR A 4 0.55 -3.10 1.58
N ARG A 5 0.14 -4.32 1.21
CA ARG A 5 -1.19 -4.96 1.15
C ARG A 5 -2.36 -4.19 0.53
N TRP A 6 -3.00 -4.84 -0.45
CA TRP A 6 -4.16 -4.35 -1.15
C TRP A 6 -5.45 -4.84 -0.51
N VAL A 7 -6.42 -3.94 -0.34
CA VAL A 7 -7.80 -4.29 0.01
C VAL A 7 -8.66 -3.98 -1.21
N LEU A 8 -9.38 -4.98 -1.71
CA LEU A 8 -10.18 -4.91 -2.93
C LEU A 8 -11.67 -4.93 -2.59
N SER A 9 -12.47 -3.97 -3.04
CA SER A 9 -13.92 -3.89 -2.79
C SER A 9 -14.78 -4.29 -4.02
N ILE A 10 -15.65 -5.32 -3.90
CA ILE A 10 -16.51 -5.88 -4.99
C ILE A 10 -17.99 -5.44 -4.82
N LEU A 11 -18.70 -5.10 -5.91
CA LEU A 11 -20.17 -4.88 -5.91
C LEU A 11 -20.90 -5.94 -6.76
N LEU A 12 -21.93 -6.57 -6.18
CA LEU A 12 -22.98 -7.27 -6.93
C LEU A 12 -24.22 -6.36 -7.01
N PRO A 13 -24.91 -6.26 -8.17
CA PRO A 13 -26.06 -5.37 -8.31
C PRO A 13 -27.34 -6.08 -7.87
N LEU A 14 -27.91 -5.74 -6.70
CA LEU A 14 -29.31 -6.04 -6.39
C LEU A 14 -30.00 -4.85 -5.70
N CYS A 15 -31.24 -4.61 -6.14
CA CYS A 15 -32.13 -3.46 -5.91
C CYS A 15 -32.32 -3.04 -4.43
N PRO A 16 -32.70 -1.77 -4.16
CA PRO A 16 -32.57 -1.15 -2.85
C PRO A 16 -33.83 -1.34 -2.00
N SER A 17 -33.66 -1.85 -0.78
CA SER A 17 -34.60 -1.56 0.30
C SER A 17 -33.89 -1.64 1.65
N ALA A 18 -34.10 -0.59 2.44
CA ALA A 18 -33.55 -0.30 3.77
C ALA A 18 -32.04 -0.06 3.82
N SER A 19 -31.65 1.00 4.55
CA SER A 19 -30.28 1.42 4.88
C SER A 19 -29.52 0.37 5.70
N ALA A 20 -29.26 -0.80 5.12
CA ALA A 20 -28.09 -1.57 5.46
C ALA A 20 -26.91 -0.83 4.82
N LEU A 21 -25.93 -0.41 5.62
CA LEU A 21 -24.60 -0.15 5.09
C LEU A 21 -24.19 -1.41 4.31
N PHE A 22 -24.23 -1.33 2.98
CA PHE A 22 -23.72 -2.41 2.13
C PHE A 22 -22.23 -2.49 2.46
N LEU A 23 -21.87 -3.47 3.29
CA LEU A 23 -20.47 -3.79 3.53
C LEU A 23 -19.92 -4.25 2.19
N VAL A 24 -19.06 -3.44 1.59
CA VAL A 24 -18.43 -3.82 0.33
C VAL A 24 -17.44 -4.94 0.68
N PRO A 25 -17.65 -6.18 0.21
CA PRO A 25 -16.77 -7.29 0.55
C PRO A 25 -15.36 -6.96 0.09
N SER A 26 -14.41 -7.14 1.02
CA SER A 26 -13.02 -6.90 0.75
C SER A 26 -12.18 -8.18 0.62
N VAL A 27 -11.43 -8.31 -0.48
CA VAL A 27 -10.55 -9.47 -0.71
C VAL A 27 -9.08 -9.05 -0.52
N PRO A 28 -8.34 -9.66 0.40
CA PRO A 28 -6.93 -9.36 0.55
C PRO A 28 -6.10 -9.99 -0.58
N LEU A 29 -5.27 -9.19 -1.25
CA LEU A 29 -4.30 -9.70 -2.21
C LEU A 29 -2.95 -9.91 -1.54
N SER A 30 -2.44 -11.14 -1.63
CA SER A 30 -1.09 -11.46 -1.15
C SER A 30 -0.05 -10.92 -2.12
N ILE A 31 0.80 -10.03 -1.63
CA ILE A 31 1.92 -9.44 -2.38
C ILE A 31 3.28 -9.98 -1.94
N SER A 32 3.31 -10.98 -1.05
CA SER A 32 4.55 -11.50 -0.49
C SER A 32 5.53 -12.02 -1.56
N ARG A 33 5.00 -12.52 -2.69
CA ARG A 33 5.81 -12.92 -3.86
C ARG A 33 6.58 -11.79 -4.51
N LEU A 34 6.19 -10.54 -4.26
CA LEU A 34 6.80 -9.34 -4.83
C LEU A 34 7.81 -8.69 -3.88
N TYR A 35 7.90 -9.15 -2.62
CA TYR A 35 8.83 -8.59 -1.66
C TYR A 35 10.28 -8.74 -2.14
N ASN A 36 10.95 -7.60 -2.27
CA ASN A 36 12.31 -7.51 -2.77
C ASN A 36 13.24 -6.71 -1.85
N ASN A 37 12.70 -6.15 -0.75
CA ASN A 37 13.43 -5.30 0.18
C ASN A 37 13.03 -5.55 1.65
N ILE A 38 13.90 -5.16 2.58
CA ILE A 38 13.62 -5.11 4.02
C ILE A 38 13.37 -3.64 4.38
N ALA A 39 12.17 -3.30 4.84
CA ALA A 39 11.78 -1.94 5.19
C ALA A 39 12.31 -1.49 6.56
N SER A 40 12.50 -2.43 7.51
CA SER A 40 12.80 -2.09 8.88
C SER A 40 13.82 -2.99 9.58
N GLY A 41 14.51 -2.43 10.58
CA GLY A 41 15.50 -3.13 11.39
C GLY A 41 16.96 -2.96 10.91
N PRO A 42 17.92 -3.66 11.57
CA PRO A 42 19.35 -3.38 11.41
C PRO A 42 19.94 -3.60 10.01
N ASN A 43 19.29 -4.42 9.19
CA ASN A 43 19.70 -4.73 7.82
C ASN A 43 18.72 -4.17 6.78
N ALA A 44 17.88 -3.23 7.18
CA ALA A 44 16.90 -2.63 6.30
C ALA A 44 17.49 -1.57 5.39
N ASP A 45 16.84 -1.44 4.24
CA ASP A 45 17.22 -0.51 3.20
C ASP A 45 15.96 0.18 2.68
N PHE A 46 15.28 0.92 3.58
CA PHE A 46 14.07 1.64 3.23
C PHE A 46 14.35 2.77 2.24
N ASP A 47 15.51 3.39 2.36
CA ASP A 47 16.01 4.36 1.40
C ASP A 47 17.45 4.04 1.01
N PRO A 48 17.64 3.32 -0.11
CA PRO A 48 18.97 2.95 -0.58
C PRO A 48 19.83 4.13 -0.99
N HIS A 49 19.25 5.30 -1.24
CA HIS A 49 20.04 6.45 -1.65
C HIS A 49 20.78 7.09 -0.47
N TYR A 50 20.12 7.24 0.69
CA TYR A 50 20.72 7.79 1.89
C TYR A 50 20.98 6.74 3.00
N GLY A 51 20.75 5.45 2.74
CA GLY A 51 20.92 4.36 3.70
C GLY A 51 19.88 4.41 4.84
N GLY A 52 18.71 4.98 4.57
CA GLY A 52 17.63 5.13 5.55
C GLY A 52 16.90 3.81 5.79
N SER A 53 16.45 3.59 7.02
CA SER A 53 15.54 2.50 7.37
C SER A 53 14.37 3.05 8.18
N PHE A 54 13.19 2.45 8.00
CA PHE A 54 12.06 2.79 8.83
C PHE A 54 12.30 2.16 10.22
N PRO A 55 12.29 2.90 11.34
CA PRO A 55 12.47 2.29 12.65
C PRO A 55 11.26 1.43 13.04
N SER A 56 11.49 0.15 13.37
CA SER A 56 10.45 -0.86 13.55
C SER A 56 9.45 -0.48 14.65
N GLN A 57 9.89 0.23 15.69
CA GLN A 57 9.05 0.67 16.80
C GLN A 57 7.91 1.64 16.39
N TYR A 58 7.99 2.24 15.21
CA TYR A 58 6.99 3.15 14.68
C TYR A 58 6.06 2.48 13.66
N LEU A 59 6.34 1.25 13.22
CA LEU A 59 5.49 0.51 12.29
C LEU A 59 4.42 -0.28 13.05
N PRO A 60 3.14 -0.22 12.62
CA PRO A 60 2.11 -1.08 13.16
C PRO A 60 2.34 -2.54 12.77
N THR A 61 1.95 -3.47 13.65
CA THR A 61 2.03 -4.92 13.40
C THR A 61 0.64 -5.55 13.47
N GLY A 62 0.49 -6.73 12.85
CA GLY A 62 -0.75 -7.49 12.91
C GLY A 62 -1.90 -6.78 12.17
N GLN A 63 -2.86 -6.22 12.89
CA GLN A 63 -4.01 -5.52 12.29
C GLN A 63 -3.84 -4.01 12.37
N PHE A 64 -4.04 -3.32 11.25
CA PHE A 64 -4.01 -1.87 11.17
C PHE A 64 -5.27 -1.35 10.47
N TYR A 65 -6.02 -0.48 11.15
CA TYR A 65 -7.25 0.11 10.63
C TYR A 65 -7.06 1.60 10.35
N HIS A 66 -7.34 2.01 9.11
CA HIS A 66 -7.24 3.40 8.69
C HIS A 66 -8.23 3.68 7.56
N ASP A 67 -8.95 4.81 7.63
CA ASP A 67 -9.91 5.26 6.62
C ASP A 67 -10.92 4.19 6.14
N GLY A 68 -11.44 3.39 7.08
CA GLY A 68 -12.40 2.33 6.75
C GLY A 68 -11.77 1.03 6.26
N VAL A 69 -10.45 0.99 6.09
CA VAL A 69 -9.71 -0.13 5.52
C VAL A 69 -8.98 -0.90 6.61
N HIS A 70 -9.11 -2.23 6.55
CA HIS A 70 -8.45 -3.15 7.47
C HIS A 70 -7.25 -3.84 6.80
N PHE A 71 -6.05 -3.39 7.16
CA PHE A 71 -4.79 -3.93 6.67
C PHE A 71 -4.28 -5.02 7.62
N VAL A 72 -3.66 -6.06 7.05
CA VAL A 72 -2.90 -7.07 7.79
C VAL A 72 -1.44 -6.84 7.44
N LEU A 73 -0.66 -6.60 8.47
CA LEU A 73 0.75 -6.32 8.43
C LEU A 73 1.51 -7.49 9.05
N PRO A 74 2.81 -7.61 8.80
CA PRO A 74 3.66 -8.56 9.52
C PRO A 74 3.51 -8.42 11.05
N GLU A 75 3.62 -9.54 11.76
CA GLU A 75 3.71 -9.55 13.23
C GLU A 75 5.05 -8.99 13.72
N SER A 76 6.07 -9.01 12.85
CA SER A 76 7.37 -8.41 13.05
C SER A 76 7.91 -7.89 11.73
N TRP A 77 8.56 -6.72 11.79
CA TRP A 77 9.23 -6.08 10.66
C TRP A 77 10.74 -6.40 10.60
N GLU A 78 11.21 -7.35 11.41
CA GLU A 78 12.63 -7.66 11.50
C GLU A 78 13.03 -8.91 10.72
N GLY A 79 14.15 -8.82 10.00
CA GLY A 79 14.92 -9.98 9.55
C GLY A 79 14.40 -10.70 8.30
N SER A 80 13.37 -10.19 7.63
CA SER A 80 12.88 -10.76 6.37
C SER A 80 12.41 -9.68 5.39
N LYS A 81 12.33 -10.04 4.11
CA LYS A 81 11.76 -9.13 3.11
C LYS A 81 10.26 -8.97 3.39
N ASP A 82 9.86 -7.73 3.61
CA ASP A 82 8.53 -7.32 4.03
C ASP A 82 8.00 -6.16 3.16
N ASN A 83 8.78 -5.75 2.16
CA ASN A 83 8.54 -4.57 1.37
C ASN A 83 8.89 -4.76 -0.12
N ILE A 84 8.24 -3.98 -0.97
CA ILE A 84 8.45 -3.89 -2.42
C ILE A 84 9.06 -2.53 -2.74
N LEU A 85 10.21 -2.47 -3.41
CA LEU A 85 10.66 -1.29 -4.16
C LEU A 85 9.82 -1.20 -5.44
N ALA A 86 8.90 -0.25 -5.55
CA ALA A 86 8.06 -0.09 -6.73
C ALA A 86 8.90 0.36 -7.93
N ASP A 87 9.22 -0.62 -8.78
CA ASP A 87 10.10 -0.54 -9.95
C ASP A 87 9.45 -1.28 -11.13
N GLY A 88 8.12 -1.13 -11.25
CA GLY A 88 7.32 -1.77 -12.31
C GLY A 88 6.88 -3.21 -12.01
N GLN A 89 6.79 -3.63 -10.74
CA GLN A 89 6.24 -4.94 -10.39
C GLN A 89 4.76 -5.04 -10.80
N VAL A 90 4.39 -6.20 -11.36
CA VAL A 90 3.01 -6.48 -11.77
C VAL A 90 2.28 -7.29 -10.70
N LEU A 91 1.19 -6.73 -10.19
CA LEU A 91 0.22 -7.43 -9.37
C LEU A 91 -0.88 -8.00 -10.25
N ASP A 92 -1.11 -9.30 -10.11
CA ASP A 92 -2.23 -9.96 -10.76
C ASP A 92 -3.41 -9.98 -9.80
N ALA A 93 -4.52 -9.37 -10.22
CA ALA A 93 -5.76 -9.28 -9.46
C ALA A 93 -6.92 -10.03 -10.15
N ARG A 94 -6.66 -10.85 -11.18
CA ARG A 94 -7.72 -11.54 -11.93
C ARG A 94 -8.55 -12.48 -11.06
N ASP A 95 -7.91 -13.17 -10.12
CA ASP A 95 -8.60 -14.07 -9.17
C ASP A 95 -9.49 -13.33 -8.16
N ALA A 96 -9.37 -12.01 -8.13
CA ALA A 96 -10.10 -11.14 -7.22
C ALA A 96 -11.47 -10.70 -7.80
N GLY A 97 -11.73 -11.00 -9.07
CA GLY A 97 -12.98 -10.69 -9.76
C GLY A 97 -13.13 -9.22 -10.13
N PHE A 98 -14.38 -8.77 -10.30
CA PHE A 98 -14.68 -7.39 -10.68
C PHE A 98 -14.31 -6.42 -9.55
N THR A 99 -13.38 -5.54 -9.88
CA THR A 99 -12.73 -4.64 -8.93
C THR A 99 -13.19 -3.21 -9.10
N ARG A 100 -13.66 -2.57 -8.02
CA ARG A 100 -13.98 -1.14 -8.01
C ARG A 100 -12.86 -0.27 -7.44
N GLU A 101 -12.25 -0.72 -6.35
CA GLU A 101 -11.29 0.08 -5.58
C GLU A 101 -10.10 -0.76 -5.14
N PHE A 102 -8.97 -0.09 -5.05
CA PHE A 102 -7.72 -0.62 -4.53
C PHE A 102 -7.27 0.25 -3.36
N HIS A 103 -7.13 -0.33 -2.18
CA HIS A 103 -6.58 0.38 -1.01
C HIS A 103 -5.18 -0.10 -0.71
N MET A 104 -4.25 0.81 -0.46
CA MET A 104 -2.83 0.51 -0.32
C MET A 104 -2.22 1.28 0.84
N LEU A 105 -1.27 0.67 1.55
CA LEU A 105 -0.33 1.43 2.38
C LEU A 105 0.93 1.67 1.58
N TYR A 106 1.40 2.90 1.56
CA TYR A 106 2.57 3.27 0.81
C TYR A 106 3.28 4.45 1.46
N ALA A 107 4.60 4.51 1.30
CA ALA A 107 5.44 5.54 1.88
C ALA A 107 6.47 6.03 0.87
N GLY A 108 6.69 7.34 0.91
CA GLY A 108 7.55 8.10 0.02
C GLY A 108 8.75 8.60 0.78
N ASP A 109 9.80 8.91 0.04
CA ASP A 109 11.00 9.50 0.61
C ASP A 109 11.51 10.56 -0.37
N TRP A 110 11.02 11.78 -0.20
CA TRP A 110 11.38 12.90 -1.07
C TRP A 110 11.45 14.22 -0.32
N ILE A 111 12.52 14.98 -0.57
CA ILE A 111 12.80 16.20 0.19
C ILE A 111 11.80 17.34 -0.08
N ASP A 112 11.14 17.36 -1.25
CA ASP A 112 10.13 18.39 -1.59
C ASP A 112 8.71 18.01 -1.18
N GLY A 113 8.56 16.93 -0.40
CA GLY A 113 7.41 16.66 0.44
C GLY A 113 6.44 15.61 -0.01
N GLU A 114 6.26 15.45 -1.31
CA GLU A 114 5.52 14.32 -1.85
C GLU A 114 6.28 13.69 -3.00
N SER A 115 6.27 12.35 -3.04
CA SER A 115 6.66 11.61 -4.23
C SER A 115 5.41 11.32 -5.05
N GLY A 116 5.40 11.69 -6.34
CA GLY A 116 4.39 11.22 -7.28
C GLY A 116 4.74 9.83 -7.82
N ALA A 117 3.74 8.98 -7.98
CA ALA A 117 3.88 7.67 -8.61
C ALA A 117 2.71 7.40 -9.52
N ARG A 118 2.95 6.86 -10.71
CA ARG A 118 1.88 6.50 -11.64
C ARG A 118 1.62 4.99 -11.57
N PHE A 119 0.35 4.64 -11.38
CA PHE A 119 -0.15 3.28 -11.41
C PHE A 119 -0.85 3.04 -12.74
N THR A 120 -0.39 2.04 -13.48
CA THR A 120 -1.03 1.61 -14.72
C THR A 120 -1.94 0.41 -14.43
N PHE A 121 -3.22 0.55 -14.77
CA PHE A 121 -4.20 -0.52 -14.74
C PHE A 121 -4.32 -1.08 -16.14
N SER A 122 -4.19 -2.40 -16.28
CA SER A 122 -4.41 -3.12 -17.54
C SER A 122 -5.66 -3.98 -17.40
N PHE A 123 -6.59 -3.83 -18.32
CA PHE A 123 -7.88 -4.51 -18.29
C PHE A 123 -7.91 -5.70 -19.25
N GLU A 124 -8.86 -6.63 -19.05
CA GLU A 124 -8.98 -7.85 -19.86
C GLU A 124 -9.36 -7.57 -21.33
N ASP A 125 -9.99 -6.42 -21.61
CA ASP A 125 -10.29 -5.95 -22.96
C ASP A 125 -9.07 -5.35 -23.68
N GLY A 126 -7.90 -5.33 -23.02
CA GLY A 126 -6.65 -4.79 -23.55
C GLY A 126 -6.52 -3.28 -23.37
N THR A 127 -7.51 -2.60 -22.80
CA THR A 127 -7.39 -1.18 -22.47
C THR A 127 -6.48 -0.96 -21.26
N GLN A 128 -6.00 0.28 -21.12
CA GLN A 128 -5.21 0.72 -19.98
C GLN A 128 -5.75 2.04 -19.45
N ASP A 129 -5.62 2.21 -18.14
CA ASP A 129 -5.83 3.49 -17.47
C ASP A 129 -4.64 3.78 -16.56
N GLU A 130 -4.45 5.05 -16.24
CA GLU A 130 -3.31 5.48 -15.45
C GLU A 130 -3.71 6.54 -14.43
N ILE A 131 -3.35 6.28 -13.17
CA ILE A 131 -3.65 7.17 -12.06
C ILE A 131 -2.33 7.61 -11.43
N GLU A 132 -2.16 8.92 -11.28
CA GLU A 132 -1.10 9.48 -10.46
C GLU A 132 -1.54 9.48 -9.00
N VAL A 133 -0.69 8.88 -8.16
CA VAL A 133 -0.86 8.81 -6.72
C VAL A 133 0.24 9.67 -6.09
N SER A 134 -0.16 10.56 -5.21
CA SER A 134 0.77 11.33 -4.38
C SER A 134 1.06 10.61 -3.07
N ILE A 135 2.33 10.60 -2.68
CA ILE A 135 2.86 9.87 -1.54
C ILE A 135 3.51 10.80 -0.53
N LYS A 136 3.01 10.73 0.70
CA LYS A 136 3.54 11.44 1.86
C LYS A 136 4.81 10.76 2.39
N ASN A 137 5.67 11.55 3.02
CA ASN A 137 6.91 11.03 3.58
C ASN A 137 6.68 10.25 4.88
N TRP A 138 7.58 9.30 5.11
CA TRP A 138 7.61 8.51 6.34
C TRP A 138 8.30 9.22 7.52
N TRP A 139 9.09 10.25 7.26
CA TRP A 139 9.84 11.02 8.25
C TRP A 139 9.30 12.44 8.33
N THR A 140 9.40 13.05 9.52
CA THR A 140 8.85 14.39 9.76
C THR A 140 9.88 15.50 9.53
N LEU A 141 9.47 16.49 8.74
CA LEU A 141 9.93 17.88 8.88
C LEU A 141 8.72 18.76 9.12
N HIS A 142 8.83 19.70 10.05
CA HIS A 142 7.71 20.54 10.51
C HIS A 142 6.96 21.35 9.42
N TRP A 143 7.53 21.46 8.21
CA TRP A 143 6.94 22.15 7.05
C TRP A 143 6.60 21.21 5.89
N LEU A 144 6.70 19.89 6.09
CA LEU A 144 6.57 18.88 5.06
C LEU A 144 5.31 18.03 5.27
N ASN A 145 4.86 17.40 4.20
CA ASN A 145 3.69 16.56 4.20
C ASN A 145 4.00 15.17 4.77
N ASP A 146 3.54 14.94 5.99
CA ASP A 146 3.75 13.70 6.73
C ASP A 146 2.67 12.65 6.45
N GLY A 147 3.07 11.38 6.34
CA GLY A 147 2.16 10.24 6.28
C GLY A 147 1.53 9.90 7.63
N VAL A 148 0.54 8.99 7.60
CA VAL A 148 -0.15 8.51 8.81
C VAL A 148 0.74 7.64 9.69
N ILE A 149 1.66 6.87 9.10
CA ILE A 149 2.67 6.06 9.79
C ILE A 149 4.01 6.78 9.61
N LYS A 150 4.63 7.24 10.71
CA LYS A 150 5.82 8.08 10.66
C LYS A 150 6.80 7.88 11.82
N ALA A 151 8.06 8.20 11.57
CA ALA A 151 9.19 8.10 12.50
C ALA A 151 9.71 9.47 12.99
#